data_AF-A0A7Y1XPC0-F1
#
_entry.id   AF-A0A7Y1XPC0-F1
#
_cell.length_a   1.000
_cell.length_b   1.000
_cell.length_c   1.000
_cell.angle_alpha   90.00
_cell.angle_beta   90.00
_cell.angle_gamma   90.00
#
_symmetry.space_group_name_H-M   'P 1'
#
loop_
_entity.id
_entity.type
_entity.pdbx_description
1 polymer ?
#
loop_
_entity_poly.entity_id
_entity_poly.type
_entity_poly.pdbx_seq_one_letter_code
_entity_poly.pdbx_strand_id
1 'polypeptide(L)'
;QPGDRADNRNYFEVQVDVAGAVWDTRFDDYNRPITGPKGNKRFGHQDWSARLERAVARDSDRYTVELALPWVAFEGVSAPTTGQVWKANLYSFRDGQRDSLSWSPILGKGNFHRASRFGRLRFE
;
A
#
# COMPACT_ATOMS: atom_id res chain seq x y z
N GLN A 1 -5.50 2.25 4.23
CA GLN A 1 -5.82 2.77 5.58
C GLN A 1 -7.26 2.37 5.90
N PRO A 2 -7.46 1.50 6.89
CA PRO A 2 -8.79 1.13 7.35
C PRO A 2 -9.61 2.34 7.82
N GLY A 3 -10.88 2.38 7.43
CA GLY A 3 -11.80 3.49 7.72
C GLY A 3 -11.61 4.72 6.82
N ASP A 4 -12.52 5.69 6.97
CA ASP A 4 -12.61 6.93 6.15
C ASP A 4 -11.97 8.16 6.84
N ARG A 5 -10.87 7.96 7.58
CA ARG A 5 -10.27 9.02 8.40
C ARG A 5 -9.30 9.90 7.62
N ALA A 6 -8.56 9.32 6.68
CA ALA A 6 -7.59 10.02 5.83
C ALA A 6 -6.50 10.80 6.60
N ASP A 7 -6.22 10.38 7.84
CA ASP A 7 -5.38 11.07 8.83
C ASP A 7 -3.92 10.59 8.84
N ASN A 8 -3.53 9.75 7.87
CA ASN A 8 -2.18 9.21 7.73
C ASN A 8 -1.72 8.24 8.82
N ARG A 9 -2.59 7.86 9.76
CA ARG A 9 -2.26 6.93 10.84
C ARG A 9 -2.60 5.49 10.51
N ASN A 10 -1.81 4.55 11.02
CA ASN A 10 -2.06 3.10 10.95
C ASN A 10 -2.47 2.64 9.54
N TYR A 11 -1.61 2.90 8.56
CA TYR A 11 -1.83 2.47 7.19
C TYR A 11 -0.79 1.44 6.77
N PHE A 12 -1.16 0.66 5.75
CA PHE A 12 -0.40 -0.47 5.27
C PHE A 12 0.08 -0.16 3.86
N GLU A 13 1.24 -0.70 3.52
CA GLU A 13 1.79 -0.65 2.19
C GLU A 13 2.18 -2.05 1.76
N VAL A 14 1.83 -2.38 0.51
CA VAL A 14 2.19 -3.62 -0.14
C VAL A 14 2.68 -3.25 -1.53
N GLN A 15 3.88 -3.67 -1.86
CA GLN A 15 4.48 -3.57 -3.17
C GLN A 15 4.73 -4.97 -3.69
N VAL A 16 4.35 -5.21 -4.95
CA VAL A 16 4.65 -6.45 -5.65
C VAL A 16 5.28 -6.09 -6.99
N ASP A 17 6.47 -6.63 -7.25
CA ASP A 17 7.14 -6.41 -8.52
C ASP A 17 6.63 -7.37 -9.61
N VAL A 18 7.09 -7.16 -10.84
CA VAL A 18 6.69 -7.99 -11.98
C VAL A 18 7.15 -9.44 -11.84
N ALA A 19 8.10 -9.77 -10.96
CA ALA A 19 8.54 -11.14 -10.66
C ALA A 19 7.77 -11.78 -9.51
N GLY A 20 6.84 -11.04 -8.90
CA GLY A 20 6.13 -11.49 -7.71
C GLY A 20 6.99 -11.42 -6.45
N ALA A 21 8.07 -10.63 -6.40
CA ALA A 21 8.70 -10.28 -5.13
C ALA A 21 7.77 -9.34 -4.35
N VAL A 22 7.65 -9.55 -3.04
CA VAL A 22 6.81 -8.74 -2.15
C VAL A 22 7.69 -7.92 -1.24
N TRP A 23 7.32 -6.65 -1.09
CA TRP A 23 7.74 -5.83 0.03
C TRP A 23 6.50 -5.25 0.70
N ASP A 24 6.34 -5.51 1.99
CA ASP A 24 5.19 -5.10 2.77
C ASP A 24 5.64 -4.47 4.09
N THR A 25 4.83 -3.53 4.58
CA THR A 25 5.07 -2.84 5.84
C THR A 25 3.79 -2.17 6.32
N ARG A 26 3.78 -1.76 7.59
CA ARG A 26 2.79 -0.84 8.13
C ARG A 26 3.47 0.40 8.71
N PHE A 27 2.76 1.51 8.67
CA PHE A 27 3.19 2.79 9.18
C PHE A 27 2.21 3.30 10.23
N ASP A 28 2.75 3.84 11.31
CA ASP A 28 1.97 4.42 12.40
C ASP A 28 1.51 5.84 12.04
N ASP A 29 2.30 6.56 11.23
CA ASP A 29 2.05 7.95 10.79
C ASP A 29 2.68 8.21 9.39
N TYR A 30 2.51 9.41 8.83
CA TYR A 30 3.02 9.81 7.51
C TYR A 30 4.52 9.52 7.36
N ASN A 31 4.86 8.52 6.53
CA ASN A 31 6.22 7.97 6.36
C ASN A 31 6.92 7.60 7.68
N ARG A 32 6.20 7.16 8.72
CA ARG A 32 6.82 6.81 10.01
C ARG A 32 6.31 5.49 10.59
N PRO A 33 7.19 4.69 11.22
CA PRO A 33 8.59 5.00 11.51
C PRO A 33 9.54 4.85 10.29
N ILE A 34 10.70 5.51 10.35
CA ILE A 34 11.87 5.20 9.51
C ILE A 34 13.06 5.13 10.45
N THR A 35 13.73 3.98 10.50
CA THR A 35 14.83 3.71 11.43
C THR A 35 16.07 3.20 10.69
N GLY A 36 17.20 3.11 11.40
CA GLY A 36 18.46 2.63 10.85
C GLY A 36 19.33 3.72 10.19
N PRO A 37 20.61 3.42 9.92
CA PRO A 37 21.56 4.36 9.37
C PRO A 37 21.30 4.64 7.88
N LYS A 38 21.89 5.73 7.37
CA LYS A 38 21.87 6.06 5.93
C LYS A 38 22.45 4.90 5.12
N GLY A 39 21.66 4.35 4.19
CA GLY A 39 22.03 3.18 3.37
C GLY A 39 21.44 1.85 3.83
N ASN A 40 20.97 1.76 5.08
CA ASN A 40 20.27 0.58 5.61
C ASN A 40 19.05 1.02 6.42
N LYS A 41 18.18 1.81 5.77
CA LYS A 41 16.95 2.29 6.39
C LYS A 41 15.91 1.19 6.39
N ARG A 42 15.20 1.05 7.52
CA ARG A 42 13.95 0.30 7.63
C ARG A 42 12.79 1.28 7.54
N PHE A 43 11.81 0.97 6.71
CA PHE A 43 10.63 1.80 6.50
C PHE A 43 9.40 1.10 7.06
N GLY A 44 8.75 1.75 8.02
CA GLY A 44 7.64 1.18 8.77
C GLY A 44 8.07 -0.02 9.61
N HIS A 45 7.10 -0.88 9.91
CA HIS A 45 7.27 -2.14 10.61
C HIS A 45 7.35 -3.29 9.58
N GLN A 46 8.55 -3.57 9.08
CA GLN A 46 8.82 -4.58 8.04
C GLN A 46 8.78 -6.03 8.55
N ASP A 47 8.58 -6.21 9.86
CA ASP A 47 8.28 -7.50 10.49
C ASP A 47 6.81 -7.89 10.34
N TRP A 48 5.94 -6.92 10.05
CA TRP A 48 4.57 -7.20 9.63
C TRP A 48 4.57 -7.85 8.25
N SER A 49 3.71 -8.86 8.07
CA SER A 49 3.48 -9.50 6.78
C SER A 49 2.01 -9.39 6.41
N ALA A 50 1.75 -8.98 5.16
CA ALA A 50 0.42 -8.98 4.57
C ALA A 50 -0.14 -10.39 4.33
N ARG A 51 0.72 -11.43 4.43
CA ARG A 51 0.36 -12.85 4.19
C ARG A 51 -0.41 -13.07 2.89
N LEU A 52 -0.10 -12.24 1.89
CA LEU A 52 -0.90 -12.12 0.70
C LEU A 52 -0.65 -13.29 -0.26
N GLU A 53 -1.70 -13.77 -0.90
CA GLU A 53 -1.59 -14.61 -2.07
C GLU A 53 -1.45 -13.73 -3.31
N ARG A 54 -0.64 -14.17 -4.28
CA ARG A 54 -0.40 -13.40 -5.50
C ARG A 54 -0.10 -14.28 -6.68
N ALA A 55 -0.45 -13.77 -7.86
CA ALA A 55 0.00 -14.29 -9.14
C ALA A 55 0.47 -13.14 -10.03
N VAL A 56 1.49 -13.40 -10.84
CA VAL A 56 1.93 -12.46 -11.88
C VAL A 56 1.94 -13.15 -13.22
N ALA A 57 1.17 -12.58 -14.17
CA ALA A 57 1.17 -12.99 -15.56
C ALA A 57 1.87 -11.91 -16.39
N ARG A 58 2.74 -12.32 -17.31
CA ARG A 58 3.46 -11.42 -18.22
C ARG A 58 3.16 -11.82 -19.66
N ASP A 59 2.93 -10.83 -20.49
CA ASP A 59 2.86 -10.92 -21.95
C ASP A 59 3.96 -10.01 -22.54
N SER A 60 4.06 -9.97 -23.87
CA SER A 60 5.03 -9.18 -24.63
C SER A 60 4.95 -7.66 -24.38
N ASP A 61 3.77 -7.11 -24.10
CA ASP A 61 3.54 -5.67 -23.94
C ASP A 61 2.91 -5.26 -22.59
N ARG A 62 2.61 -6.25 -21.73
CA ARG A 62 1.79 -6.05 -20.52
C ARG A 62 2.15 -7.05 -19.45
N TYR A 63 1.85 -6.69 -18.20
CA TYR A 63 1.80 -7.62 -17.10
C TYR A 63 0.54 -7.37 -16.27
N THR A 64 0.09 -8.42 -15.60
CA THR A 64 -1.00 -8.39 -14.62
C THR A 64 -0.47 -8.90 -13.31
N VAL A 65 -0.71 -8.14 -12.24
CA VAL A 65 -0.47 -8.57 -10.86
C VAL A 65 -1.82 -8.70 -10.18
N GLU A 66 -2.12 -9.89 -9.68
CA GLU A 66 -3.33 -10.17 -8.92
C GLU A 66 -2.95 -10.48 -7.47
N LEU A 67 -3.68 -9.89 -6.53
CA LEU A 67 -3.40 -9.97 -5.09
C LEU A 67 -4.67 -10.38 -4.33
N ALA A 68 -4.53 -11.33 -3.41
CA ALA A 68 -5.52 -11.67 -2.41
C ALA A 68 -4.95 -11.35 -1.02
N LEU A 69 -5.57 -10.38 -0.34
CA LEU A 69 -5.16 -9.91 0.99
C LEU A 69 -6.08 -10.51 2.06
N PRO A 70 -5.59 -11.43 2.92
CA PRO A 70 -6.42 -11.98 3.98
C PRO A 70 -6.66 -10.94 5.07
N TRP A 71 -7.92 -10.77 5.51
CA TRP A 71 -8.26 -9.79 6.54
C TRP A 71 -7.50 -9.99 7.86
N VAL A 72 -7.18 -11.25 8.18
CA VAL A 72 -6.42 -11.61 9.39
C VAL A 72 -5.00 -11.06 9.41
N ALA A 73 -4.46 -10.58 8.28
CA ALA A 73 -3.17 -9.92 8.26
C ALA A 73 -3.20 -8.51 8.88
N PHE A 74 -4.36 -7.86 8.95
CA PHE A 74 -4.48 -6.51 9.48
C PHE A 74 -4.76 -6.55 10.99
N GLU A 75 -3.71 -6.71 11.80
CA GLU A 75 -3.83 -6.77 13.26
C GLU A 75 -4.56 -5.54 13.85
N GLY A 76 -5.51 -5.79 14.76
CA GLY A 76 -6.33 -4.74 15.36
C GLY A 76 -7.38 -4.14 14.40
N VAL A 77 -7.56 -4.71 13.21
CA VAL A 77 -8.52 -4.25 12.21
C VAL A 77 -9.46 -5.41 11.86
N SER A 78 -10.75 -5.25 12.13
CA SER A 78 -11.75 -6.21 11.66
C SER A 78 -11.94 -6.12 10.15
N ALA A 79 -12.31 -7.25 9.53
CA ALA A 79 -12.76 -7.25 8.14
C ALA A 79 -13.87 -6.19 7.93
N PRO A 80 -13.87 -5.48 6.80
CA PRO A 80 -14.87 -4.46 6.55
C PRO A 80 -16.26 -5.09 6.43
N THR A 81 -17.25 -4.43 7.02
CA THR A 81 -18.67 -4.77 6.82
C THR A 81 -19.21 -4.12 5.55
N THR A 82 -20.30 -4.65 5.00
CA THR A 82 -21.02 -4.04 3.87
C THR A 82 -21.33 -2.56 4.14
N GLY A 83 -21.04 -1.71 3.15
CA GLY A 83 -21.18 -0.26 3.23
C GLY A 83 -20.00 0.47 3.90
N GLN A 84 -19.12 -0.24 4.61
CA GLN A 84 -17.96 0.39 5.23
C GLN A 84 -17.02 0.97 4.18
N VAL A 85 -16.41 2.12 4.49
CA VAL A 85 -15.46 2.78 3.60
C VAL A 85 -14.06 2.75 4.17
N TRP A 86 -13.10 2.34 3.35
CA TRP A 86 -11.67 2.48 3.63
C TRP A 86 -11.01 3.46 2.65
N LYS A 87 -9.86 4.01 3.06
CA LYS A 87 -9.00 4.83 2.21
C LYS A 87 -7.91 3.96 1.58
N ALA A 88 -7.80 3.96 0.26
CA ALA A 88 -6.73 3.26 -0.45
C ALA A 88 -6.25 4.02 -1.68
N ASN A 89 -5.05 3.70 -2.16
CA ASN A 89 -4.57 4.15 -3.45
C ASN A 89 -3.74 3.04 -4.10
N LEU A 90 -3.64 3.08 -5.42
CA LEU A 90 -2.82 2.16 -6.21
C LEU A 90 -1.81 2.99 -6.99
N TYR A 91 -0.58 2.50 -7.01
CA TYR A 91 0.53 3.16 -7.69
C TYR A 91 1.23 2.17 -8.63
N SER A 92 1.73 2.68 -9.73
CA SER A 92 2.75 1.99 -10.53
C SER A 92 4.01 2.82 -10.52
N PHE A 93 5.15 2.14 -10.48
CA PHE A 93 6.47 2.76 -10.44
C PHE A 93 7.37 2.15 -11.52
N ARG A 94 8.15 3.01 -12.17
CA ARG A 94 9.24 2.64 -13.07
C ARG A 94 10.42 3.59 -12.80
N ASP A 95 11.63 3.15 -13.17
CA ASP A 95 12.86 3.93 -13.03
C ASP A 95 13.08 4.45 -11.60
N GLY A 96 13.06 3.54 -10.61
CA GLY A 96 13.30 3.91 -9.22
C GLY A 96 12.29 4.92 -8.65
N GLN A 97 11.01 4.80 -9.03
CA GLN A 97 9.89 5.69 -8.70
C GLN A 97 9.86 7.06 -9.41
N ARG A 98 10.81 7.34 -10.32
CA ARG A 98 10.80 8.61 -11.09
C ARG A 98 9.59 8.70 -12.00
N ASP A 99 9.24 7.60 -12.64
CA ASP A 99 8.02 7.47 -13.41
C ASP A 99 6.97 6.82 -12.51
N SER A 100 5.94 7.58 -12.15
CA SER A 100 4.88 7.10 -11.27
C SER A 100 3.50 7.53 -11.73
N LEU A 101 2.54 6.61 -11.64
CA LEU A 101 1.12 6.88 -11.84
C LEU A 101 0.36 6.48 -10.58
N SER A 102 -0.77 7.15 -10.33
CA SER A 102 -1.65 6.85 -9.20
C SER A 102 -3.10 6.79 -9.63
N TRP A 103 -3.89 5.91 -9.00
CA TRP A 103 -5.34 5.87 -9.22
C TRP A 103 -6.02 7.16 -8.73
N SER A 104 -5.76 7.54 -7.48
CA SER A 104 -6.17 8.84 -6.93
C SER A 104 -4.99 9.83 -6.97
N PRO A 105 -5.14 11.05 -7.52
CA PRO A 105 -4.02 11.96 -7.75
C PRO A 105 -3.49 12.62 -6.47
N ILE A 106 -2.15 12.71 -6.34
CA ILE A 106 -1.46 13.35 -5.21
C ILE A 106 -1.59 14.88 -5.24
N LEU A 107 -1.71 15.50 -6.43
CA LEU A 107 -1.83 16.96 -6.64
C LEU A 107 -0.70 17.77 -5.98
N GLY A 108 0.54 17.24 -6.00
CA GLY A 108 1.70 17.89 -5.38
C GLY A 108 1.67 17.97 -3.85
N LYS A 109 0.71 17.31 -3.19
CA LYS A 109 0.56 17.35 -1.72
C LYS A 109 1.36 16.24 -1.03
N GLY A 110 2.68 16.31 -1.11
CA GLY A 110 3.59 15.33 -0.52
C GLY A 110 3.90 14.17 -1.46
N ASN A 111 3.98 12.94 -0.92
CA ASN A 111 4.33 11.73 -1.68
C ASN A 111 3.19 10.69 -1.66
N PHE A 112 3.46 9.50 -2.20
CA PHE A 112 2.49 8.40 -2.31
C PHE A 112 1.97 7.84 -0.98
N HIS A 113 2.58 8.19 0.15
CA HIS A 113 2.05 7.82 1.47
C HIS A 113 0.99 8.82 1.98
N ARG A 114 0.65 9.91 1.27
CA ARG A 114 -0.32 10.91 1.76
C ARG A 114 -1.75 10.35 1.77
N ALA A 115 -2.19 9.78 2.89
CA ALA A 115 -3.50 9.13 3.03
C ALA A 115 -4.68 10.08 2.79
N SER A 116 -4.52 11.39 3.04
CA SER A 116 -5.52 12.41 2.70
C SER A 116 -5.80 12.52 1.18
N ARG A 117 -4.93 11.94 0.34
CA ARG A 117 -5.09 11.86 -1.13
C ARG A 117 -5.51 10.49 -1.63
N PHE A 118 -5.67 9.50 -0.75
CA PHE A 118 -6.17 8.20 -1.14
C PHE A 118 -7.63 8.32 -1.63
N GLY A 119 -8.06 7.41 -2.51
CA GLY A 119 -9.46 7.27 -2.90
C GLY A 119 -10.31 6.70 -1.76
N ARG A 120 -11.59 6.41 -2.05
CA ARG A 120 -12.53 5.74 -1.15
C ARG A 120 -12.89 4.39 -1.74
N LEU A 121 -12.70 3.32 -0.99
CA LEU A 121 -13.20 1.98 -1.31
C LEU A 121 -14.41 1.72 -0.43
N ARG A 122 -15.57 1.49 -1.02
CA ARG A 122 -16.78 1.05 -0.30
C ARG A 122 -16.91 -0.45 -0.47
N PHE A 123 -16.96 -1.19 0.63
CA PHE A 123 -17.15 -2.65 0.61
C PHE A 123 -18.63 -2.98 0.47
N GLU A 124 -18.96 -4.04 -0.24
CA GLU A 124 -20.33 -4.51 -0.50
C GLU A 124 -20.48 -5.96 -0.03
#